data_AF-A0A800ANU5-F1
#
_entry.id   AF-A0A800ANU5-F1
#
_cell.length_a   1.000
_cell.length_b   1.000
_cell.length_c   1.000
_cell.angle_alpha   90.00
_cell.angle_beta   90.00
_cell.angle_gamma   90.00
#
_symmetry.space_group_name_H-M   'P 1'
#
loop_
_entity.id
_entity.type
_entity.pdbx_description
1 polymer ?
#
loop_
_entity_poly.entity_id
_entity_poly.type
_entity_poly.pdbx_seq_one_letter_code
_entity_poly.pdbx_strand_id
1 'polypeptide(L)'
;NGSVIVSKDRKEAIKKAKDLGAKVIFLDDAFHKCDIKKLDILIKSIDKNRFCLPSGPYREPYFFEKFAQIKVIEGKDFKRVVEILNPTSKMVLVTAIANPKRLDKYLPKDIKRYYFEDHHFFTKKELEEILKKEKATSLLVTLKDEVKLKDFGFKLSILKLEIKIDDKIIKKVDRYIKEFYEKKDSDRPYTS
;
A
#
# COMPACT_ATOMS: atom_id res chain seq x y z
N ASN A 1 4.79 4.20 17.51
CA ASN A 1 5.73 4.88 16.60
C ASN A 1 6.28 3.91 15.57
N GLY A 2 6.26 4.30 14.30
CA GLY A 2 6.96 3.60 13.22
C GLY A 2 7.96 4.56 12.59
N SER A 3 9.14 4.06 12.22
CA SER A 3 10.18 4.82 11.53
C SER A 3 10.36 4.27 10.13
N VAL A 4 10.64 5.14 9.16
CA VAL A 4 10.92 4.75 7.77
C VAL A 4 12.41 4.94 7.52
N ILE A 5 13.07 3.90 7.01
CA ILE A 5 14.48 3.95 6.60
C ILE A 5 14.52 3.62 5.10
N VAL A 6 15.05 4.55 4.30
CA VAL A 6 15.23 4.38 2.86
C VAL A 6 16.70 4.04 2.60
N SER A 7 16.97 2.89 1.99
CA SER A 7 18.32 2.47 1.62
C SER A 7 18.27 1.56 0.40
N LYS A 8 19.29 1.63 -0.46
CA LYS A 8 19.51 0.65 -1.53
C LYS A 8 19.96 -0.69 -0.96
N ASP A 9 20.83 -0.67 0.05
CA ASP A 9 21.24 -1.87 0.79
C ASP A 9 20.30 -2.10 1.98
N ARG A 10 19.52 -3.18 1.89
CA ARG A 10 18.58 -3.56 2.94
C ARG A 10 19.28 -4.11 4.18
N LYS A 11 20.46 -4.72 4.06
CA LYS A 11 21.18 -5.26 5.22
C LYS A 11 21.67 -4.14 6.12
N GLU A 12 22.21 -3.07 5.53
CA GLU A 12 22.59 -1.86 6.28
C GLU A 12 21.38 -1.20 6.96
N ALA A 13 20.25 -1.07 6.25
CA ALA A 13 19.02 -0.53 6.82
C ALA A 13 18.47 -1.37 7.97
N ILE A 14 18.52 -2.70 7.86
CA ILE A 14 18.13 -3.62 8.93
C ILE A 14 19.05 -3.45 10.14
N LYS A 15 20.37 -3.34 9.93
CA LYS A 15 21.33 -3.09 11.01
C LYS A 15 21.00 -1.79 11.72
N LYS A 16 20.84 -0.69 10.97
CA LYS A 16 20.47 0.62 11.52
C LYS A 16 19.15 0.59 12.28
N ALA A 17 18.14 -0.11 11.76
CA ALA A 17 16.86 -0.27 12.47
C ALA A 17 17.03 -0.99 13.81
N LYS A 18 17.87 -2.05 13.85
CA LYS A 18 18.19 -2.76 15.09
C LYS A 18 18.94 -1.88 16.08
N ASP A 19 19.91 -1.10 15.62
CA ASP A 19 20.68 -0.16 16.45
C ASP A 19 19.78 0.93 17.06
N LEU A 20 18.73 1.34 16.34
CA LEU A 20 17.68 2.25 16.81
C LEU A 20 16.65 1.57 17.73
N GLY A 21 16.83 0.29 18.08
CA GLY A 21 15.95 -0.44 18.99
C GLY A 21 14.66 -0.97 18.36
N ALA A 22 14.60 -1.12 17.03
CA ALA A 22 13.41 -1.65 16.37
C ALA A 22 13.11 -3.10 16.81
N LYS A 23 11.90 -3.33 17.31
CA LYS A 23 11.41 -4.66 17.73
C LYS A 23 10.90 -5.51 16.56
N VAL A 24 10.38 -4.87 15.53
CA VAL A 24 9.84 -5.50 14.33
C VAL A 24 10.23 -4.64 13.14
N ILE A 25 10.65 -5.29 12.05
CA ILE A 25 11.05 -4.61 10.80
C ILE A 25 10.17 -5.15 9.68
N PHE A 26 9.44 -4.26 9.01
CA PHE A 26 8.70 -4.58 7.80
C PHE A 26 9.56 -4.22 6.58
N LEU A 27 9.78 -5.19 5.70
CA LEU A 27 10.51 -4.99 4.45
C LEU A 27 9.50 -4.85 3.31
N ASP A 28 9.19 -3.61 2.94
CA ASP A 28 8.30 -3.34 1.81
C ASP A 28 8.95 -3.82 0.50
N ASP A 29 8.21 -4.47 -0.39
CA ASP A 29 8.68 -5.01 -1.67
C ASP A 29 9.98 -5.87 -1.62
N ALA A 30 10.06 -6.80 -0.66
CA ALA A 30 11.27 -7.60 -0.42
C ALA A 30 11.10 -9.11 -0.65
N PHE A 31 10.01 -9.57 -1.27
CA PHE A 31 9.77 -11.01 -1.50
C PHE A 31 10.94 -11.69 -2.25
N HIS A 32 11.53 -10.99 -3.23
CA HIS A 32 12.68 -11.45 -4.01
C HIS A 32 14.02 -11.39 -3.25
N LYS A 33 14.07 -10.83 -2.03
CA LYS A 33 15.28 -10.77 -1.19
C LYS A 33 15.43 -12.05 -0.37
N CYS A 34 15.76 -13.14 -1.06
CA CYS A 34 15.88 -14.47 -0.48
C CYS A 34 17.07 -14.63 0.48
N ASP A 35 18.07 -13.75 0.36
CA ASP A 35 19.26 -13.72 1.22
C ASP A 35 19.00 -13.15 2.63
N ILE A 36 17.80 -12.60 2.86
CA ILE A 36 17.37 -12.07 4.14
C ILE A 36 16.36 -13.03 4.76
N LYS A 37 16.72 -13.64 5.89
CA LYS A 37 15.81 -14.46 6.70
C LYS A 37 14.67 -13.60 7.24
N LYS A 38 13.44 -13.92 6.83
CA LYS A 38 12.23 -13.16 7.16
C LYS A 38 10.99 -14.05 7.07
N LEU A 39 9.86 -13.55 7.56
CA LEU A 39 8.54 -14.08 7.22
C LEU A 39 8.10 -13.48 5.90
N ASP A 40 8.08 -14.29 4.85
CA ASP A 40 7.61 -13.93 3.52
C ASP A 40 6.08 -13.99 3.46
N ILE A 41 5.49 -12.80 3.38
CA ILE A 41 4.07 -12.57 3.14
C ILE A 41 3.90 -12.11 1.69
N LEU A 42 3.21 -12.92 0.89
CA LEU A 42 2.94 -12.64 -0.52
C LEU A 42 1.48 -12.19 -0.70
N ILE A 43 1.31 -10.97 -1.20
CA ILE A 43 0.02 -10.48 -1.69
C ILE A 43 -0.19 -11.05 -3.09
N LYS A 44 -1.09 -12.03 -3.21
CA LYS A 44 -1.32 -12.72 -4.47
C LYS A 44 -2.23 -11.89 -5.38
N SER A 45 -1.68 -11.37 -6.47
CA SER A 45 -2.45 -10.90 -7.62
C SER A 45 -2.77 -12.07 -8.54
N ILE A 46 -4.04 -12.23 -8.92
CA ILE A 46 -4.45 -13.27 -9.87
C ILE A 46 -4.48 -12.63 -11.25
N ASP A 47 -3.61 -13.10 -12.14
CA ASP A 47 -3.60 -12.73 -13.57
C ASP A 47 -3.69 -13.99 -14.44
N LYS A 48 -4.30 -13.87 -15.62
CA LYS A 48 -4.38 -14.95 -16.61
C LYS A 48 -3.01 -15.22 -17.22
N ASN A 49 -2.22 -14.18 -17.43
CA ASN A 49 -0.88 -14.27 -17.97
C ASN A 49 0.14 -14.53 -16.85
N ARG A 50 0.70 -15.74 -16.80
CA ARG A 50 1.65 -16.18 -15.77
C ARG A 50 3.12 -15.98 -16.13
N PHE A 51 3.42 -15.35 -17.28
CA PHE A 51 4.79 -15.07 -17.69
C PHE A 51 5.40 -13.92 -16.89
N CYS A 52 6.73 -13.90 -16.84
CA CYS A 52 7.47 -12.79 -16.28
C CYS A 52 7.53 -11.61 -17.24
N LEU A 53 7.91 -10.43 -16.74
CA LEU A 53 8.23 -9.27 -17.56
C LEU A 53 9.30 -9.62 -18.61
N PRO A 54 9.20 -9.10 -19.85
CA PRO A 54 8.14 -8.22 -20.36
C PRO A 54 6.88 -8.97 -20.84
N SER A 55 6.95 -10.30 -20.96
CA SER A 55 5.86 -11.12 -21.54
C SER A 55 4.63 -11.28 -20.65
N GLY A 56 4.69 -10.88 -19.39
CA GLY A 56 3.58 -10.86 -18.44
C GLY A 56 3.87 -9.99 -17.21
N PRO A 57 2.91 -9.85 -16.28
CA PRO A 57 3.00 -8.88 -15.19
C PRO A 57 3.88 -9.32 -14.01
N TYR A 58 4.35 -10.57 -14.00
CA TYR A 58 5.11 -11.10 -12.86
C TYR A 58 6.58 -10.66 -12.93
N ARG A 59 7.14 -10.23 -11.79
CA ARG A 59 8.59 -9.95 -11.67
C ARG A 59 9.42 -11.22 -11.52
N GLU A 60 8.82 -12.25 -10.94
CA GLU A 60 9.44 -13.55 -10.66
C GLU A 60 8.54 -14.67 -11.22
N PRO A 61 9.08 -15.86 -11.53
CA PRO A 61 8.28 -16.96 -12.04
C PRO A 61 7.09 -17.29 -11.13
N TYR A 62 5.91 -17.50 -11.72
CA TYR A 62 4.66 -17.72 -10.97
C TYR A 62 4.79 -18.77 -9.85
N PHE A 63 5.58 -19.83 -10.06
CA PHE A 63 5.77 -20.90 -9.07
C PHE A 63 6.52 -20.47 -7.80
N PHE A 64 7.16 -19.29 -7.78
CA PHE A 64 7.82 -18.75 -6.59
C PHE A 64 6.84 -18.47 -5.45
N GLU A 65 5.53 -18.43 -5.72
CA GLU A 65 4.51 -18.35 -4.68
C GLU A 65 4.61 -19.48 -3.62
N LYS A 66 5.26 -20.60 -3.95
CA LYS A 66 5.51 -21.70 -3.01
C LYS A 66 6.45 -21.33 -1.86
N PHE A 67 7.28 -20.31 -2.03
CA PHE A 67 8.23 -19.87 -1.01
C PHE A 67 7.61 -18.93 0.03
N ALA A 68 6.42 -18.39 -0.25
CA ALA A 68 5.69 -17.57 0.72
C ALA A 68 5.16 -18.42 1.87
N GLN A 69 5.48 -18.08 3.12
CA GLN A 69 4.87 -18.73 4.27
C GLN A 69 3.43 -18.27 4.49
N ILE A 70 3.11 -17.03 4.10
CA ILE A 70 1.75 -16.50 4.13
C ILE A 70 1.38 -15.98 2.75
N LYS A 71 0.31 -16.51 2.17
CA LYS A 71 -0.31 -15.98 0.95
C LYS A 71 -1.61 -15.29 1.33
N VAL A 72 -1.77 -14.03 0.93
CA VAL A 72 -2.98 -13.24 1.18
C VAL A 72 -3.64 -12.86 -0.13
N ILE A 73 -4.96 -13.07 -0.21
CA ILE A 73 -5.78 -12.79 -1.39
C ILE A 73 -6.82 -11.72 -1.03
N GLU A 74 -6.93 -10.70 -1.87
CA GLU A 74 -7.96 -9.67 -1.72
C GLU A 74 -9.37 -10.27 -1.86
N GLY A 75 -10.29 -9.88 -0.99
CA GLY A 75 -11.64 -10.42 -0.91
C GLY A 75 -11.78 -11.63 0.02
N LYS A 76 -10.68 -12.37 0.25
CA LYS A 76 -10.63 -13.56 1.12
C LYS A 76 -9.90 -13.32 2.44
N ASP A 77 -8.69 -12.77 2.38
CA ASP A 77 -7.79 -12.62 3.55
C ASP A 77 -7.65 -11.16 3.98
N PHE A 78 -7.95 -10.22 3.09
CA PHE A 78 -8.12 -8.82 3.41
C PHE A 78 -9.11 -8.19 2.43
N LYS A 79 -9.73 -7.09 2.84
CA LYS A 79 -10.64 -6.30 2.00
C LYS A 79 -10.22 -4.84 2.08
N ARG A 80 -10.35 -4.13 0.97
CA ARG A 80 -10.23 -2.68 0.96
C ARG A 80 -11.59 -2.09 1.23
N VAL A 81 -11.70 -1.28 2.26
CA VAL A 81 -12.87 -0.49 2.59
C VAL A 81 -12.57 0.93 2.20
N VAL A 82 -13.50 1.56 1.51
CA VAL A 82 -13.34 2.93 1.05
C VAL A 82 -14.37 3.80 1.74
N GLU A 83 -13.88 4.87 2.31
CA GLU A 83 -14.64 5.90 2.99
C GLU A 83 -14.34 7.23 2.31
N ILE A 84 -15.37 8.07 2.13
CA ILE A 84 -15.19 9.44 1.65
C ILE A 84 -15.26 10.35 2.87
N LEU A 85 -14.14 11.00 3.20
CA LEU A 85 -14.10 12.02 4.24
C LEU A 85 -14.50 13.38 3.64
N ASN A 86 -15.21 14.18 4.45
CA ASN A 86 -15.71 15.51 4.08
C ASN A 86 -16.54 15.56 2.79
N PRO A 87 -17.48 14.60 2.57
CA PRO A 87 -18.24 14.54 1.32
C PRO A 87 -19.05 15.81 1.10
N THR A 88 -19.21 16.18 -0.18
CA THR A 88 -20.04 17.32 -0.58
C THR A 88 -21.13 16.89 -1.56
N SER A 89 -22.09 17.78 -1.81
CA SER A 89 -23.28 17.48 -2.63
C SER A 89 -22.96 17.07 -4.07
N LYS A 90 -21.88 17.59 -4.65
CA LYS A 90 -21.40 17.18 -5.98
C LYS A 90 -19.87 17.14 -6.00
N MET A 91 -19.32 15.96 -6.27
CA MET A 91 -17.87 15.72 -6.27
C MET A 91 -17.40 15.29 -7.66
N VAL A 92 -16.14 15.59 -7.97
CA VAL A 92 -15.45 15.09 -9.17
C VAL A 92 -14.13 14.45 -8.77
N LEU A 93 -13.86 13.23 -9.25
CA LEU A 93 -12.61 12.53 -8.95
C LEU A 93 -11.49 13.09 -9.82
N VAL A 94 -10.39 13.48 -9.18
CA VAL A 94 -9.12 13.82 -9.81
C VAL A 94 -8.03 12.96 -9.18
N THR A 95 -7.28 12.21 -9.99
CA THR A 95 -6.18 11.39 -9.47
C THR A 95 -5.07 11.17 -10.50
N ALA A 96 -3.83 11.08 -9.99
CA ALA A 96 -2.60 10.87 -10.75
C ALA A 96 -1.80 9.68 -10.19
N ILE A 97 -2.48 8.56 -9.90
CA ILE A 97 -1.85 7.32 -9.43
C ILE A 97 -1.56 6.36 -10.58
N ALA A 98 -0.50 5.55 -10.45
CA ALA A 98 -0.04 4.58 -11.47
C ALA A 98 -1.12 3.70 -12.13
N ASN A 99 -2.18 3.30 -11.39
CA ASN A 99 -3.26 2.49 -11.95
C ASN A 99 -4.62 2.96 -11.40
N PRO A 100 -5.19 4.04 -11.96
CA PRO A 100 -6.37 4.69 -11.40
C PRO A 100 -7.64 3.85 -11.58
N LYS A 101 -7.68 2.99 -12.60
CA LYS A 101 -8.78 2.04 -12.85
C LYS A 101 -9.04 1.10 -11.67
N ARG A 102 -8.05 0.86 -10.80
CA ARG A 102 -8.24 0.05 -9.58
C ARG A 102 -9.22 0.69 -8.60
N LEU A 103 -9.42 2.02 -8.68
CA LEU A 103 -10.36 2.75 -7.85
C LEU A 103 -11.80 2.62 -8.35
N ASP A 104 -12.03 2.30 -9.63
CA ASP A 104 -13.36 2.25 -10.24
C ASP A 104 -14.35 1.41 -9.44
N LYS A 105 -13.90 0.27 -8.90
CA LYS A 105 -14.72 -0.64 -8.08
C LYS A 105 -15.14 -0.09 -6.72
N TYR A 106 -14.55 1.02 -6.28
CA TYR A 106 -14.82 1.64 -4.97
C TYR A 106 -15.48 3.01 -5.07
N LEU A 107 -15.58 3.56 -6.26
CA LEU A 107 -16.14 4.89 -6.47
C LEU A 107 -17.68 4.83 -6.55
N PRO A 108 -18.38 5.90 -6.16
CA PRO A 108 -19.79 6.05 -6.49
C PRO A 108 -20.01 5.90 -8.00
N LYS A 109 -21.10 5.23 -8.41
CA LYS A 109 -21.36 4.91 -9.82
C LYS A 109 -21.33 6.14 -10.73
N ASP A 110 -21.88 7.26 -10.25
CA ASP A 110 -22.13 8.46 -11.05
C ASP A 110 -21.06 9.55 -10.91
N ILE A 111 -19.94 9.27 -10.26
CA ILE A 111 -18.87 10.26 -10.15
C ILE A 111 -18.13 10.44 -11.48
N LYS A 112 -17.92 11.70 -11.88
CA LYS A 112 -17.07 12.06 -13.02
C LYS A 112 -15.61 11.88 -12.65
N ARG A 113 -14.81 11.36 -13.58
CA ARG A 113 -13.44 10.88 -13.32
C ARG A 113 -12.47 11.54 -14.29
N TYR A 114 -11.41 12.14 -13.75
CA TYR A 114 -10.31 12.72 -14.50
C TYR A 114 -9.02 12.03 -14.07
N TYR A 115 -8.45 11.25 -14.99
CA TYR A 115 -7.22 10.48 -14.79
C TYR A 115 -6.05 11.19 -15.45
N PHE A 116 -5.03 11.44 -14.64
CA PHE A 116 -3.79 12.06 -15.06
C PHE A 116 -2.65 11.04 -15.05
N GLU A 117 -1.56 11.36 -15.73
CA GLU A 117 -0.35 10.54 -15.71
C GLU A 117 0.19 10.41 -14.29
N ASP A 118 0.83 9.27 -13.98
CA ASP A 118 1.40 9.07 -12.65
C ASP A 118 2.42 10.17 -12.36
N HIS A 119 2.39 10.71 -11.15
CA HIS A 119 3.20 11.86 -10.74
C HIS A 119 2.85 13.22 -11.36
N HIS A 120 1.73 13.38 -12.07
CA HIS A 120 1.27 14.68 -12.56
C HIS A 120 1.27 15.75 -11.46
N PHE A 121 1.73 16.95 -11.81
CA PHE A 121 1.68 18.15 -10.98
C PHE A 121 0.46 18.97 -11.39
N PHE A 122 -0.56 18.94 -10.56
CA PHE A 122 -1.79 19.68 -10.82
C PHE A 122 -1.54 21.19 -10.81
N THR A 123 -2.21 21.91 -11.71
CA THR A 123 -2.25 23.38 -11.68
C THR A 123 -3.59 23.87 -11.15
N LYS A 124 -3.60 25.06 -10.52
CA LYS A 124 -4.83 25.63 -9.95
C LYS A 124 -5.89 25.84 -11.04
N LYS A 125 -5.46 26.37 -12.18
CA LYS A 125 -6.32 26.67 -13.33
C LYS A 125 -7.00 25.41 -13.88
N GLU A 126 -6.24 24.33 -14.05
CA GLU A 126 -6.75 23.03 -14.53
C GLU A 126 -7.86 22.49 -13.61
N LEU A 127 -7.65 22.56 -12.30
CA LEU A 127 -8.64 22.10 -11.32
C LEU A 127 -9.88 23.00 -11.26
N GLU A 128 -9.72 24.31 -11.38
CA GLU A 128 -10.83 25.26 -11.46
C GLU A 128 -11.70 25.01 -12.70
N GLU A 129 -11.08 24.75 -13.85
CA GLU A 129 -11.78 24.44 -15.09
C GLU A 129 -12.61 23.15 -14.94
N ILE A 130 -12.05 22.12 -14.31
CA ILE A 130 -12.76 20.87 -14.02
C ILE A 130 -13.95 21.10 -13.08
N LEU A 131 -13.74 21.84 -11.97
CA LEU A 131 -14.81 22.16 -11.02
C LEU A 131 -15.94 22.93 -11.69
N LYS A 132 -15.63 23.95 -12.50
CA LYS A 132 -16.62 24.75 -13.24
C LYS A 132 -17.37 23.90 -14.26
N LYS A 133 -16.66 23.12 -15.07
CA LYS A 133 -17.23 22.25 -16.11
C LYS A 133 -18.22 21.24 -15.52
N GLU A 134 -17.84 20.57 -14.44
CA GLU A 134 -18.68 19.58 -13.79
C GLU A 134 -19.68 20.19 -12.80
N LYS A 135 -19.64 21.52 -12.58
CA LYS A 135 -20.39 22.23 -11.53
C LYS A 135 -20.21 21.57 -10.16
N ALA A 136 -19.01 21.05 -9.88
CA ALA A 136 -18.69 20.32 -8.67
C ALA A 136 -18.39 21.28 -7.50
N THR A 137 -18.71 20.82 -6.30
CA THR A 137 -18.54 21.55 -5.04
C THR A 137 -17.24 21.18 -4.30
N SER A 138 -16.62 20.06 -4.66
CA SER A 138 -15.30 19.67 -4.17
C SER A 138 -14.62 18.71 -5.15
N LEU A 139 -13.29 18.61 -5.01
CA LEU A 139 -12.48 17.60 -5.66
C LEU A 139 -12.43 16.36 -4.77
N LEU A 140 -12.86 15.21 -5.27
CA LEU A 140 -12.58 13.92 -4.64
C LEU A 140 -11.17 13.49 -5.04
N VAL A 141 -10.30 13.28 -4.07
CA VAL A 141 -8.87 12.98 -4.30
C VAL A 141 -8.38 11.85 -3.40
N THR A 142 -7.28 11.20 -3.77
CA THR A 142 -6.62 10.21 -2.89
C THR A 142 -5.80 10.90 -1.81
N LEU A 143 -5.44 10.19 -0.73
CA LEU A 143 -4.53 10.73 0.30
C LEU A 143 -3.18 11.19 -0.27
N LYS A 144 -2.67 10.52 -1.32
CA LYS A 144 -1.40 10.90 -1.98
C LYS A 144 -1.54 12.24 -2.72
N ASP A 145 -2.65 12.44 -3.40
CA ASP A 145 -2.93 13.66 -4.17
C ASP A 145 -3.34 14.82 -3.26
N GLU A 146 -4.01 14.54 -2.14
CA GLU A 146 -4.40 15.53 -1.13
C GLU A 146 -3.18 16.35 -0.65
N VAL A 147 -2.05 15.70 -0.35
CA VAL A 147 -0.82 16.39 0.10
C VAL A 147 -0.33 17.41 -0.93
N LYS A 148 -0.51 17.14 -2.22
CA LYS A 148 -0.14 18.09 -3.29
C LYS A 148 -1.13 19.24 -3.40
N LEU A 149 -2.39 19.02 -3.04
CA LEU A 149 -3.52 19.91 -3.34
C LEU A 149 -3.94 20.81 -2.17
N LYS A 150 -3.47 20.54 -0.96
CA LYS A 150 -3.80 21.31 0.26
C LYS A 150 -3.56 22.81 0.09
N ASP A 151 -2.49 23.20 -0.59
CA ASP A 151 -2.08 24.61 -0.72
C ASP A 151 -2.88 25.37 -1.78
N PHE A 152 -3.71 24.70 -2.58
CA PHE A 152 -4.47 25.32 -3.66
C PHE A 152 -5.76 26.02 -3.19
N GLY A 153 -6.21 25.74 -1.96
CA GLY A 153 -7.38 26.37 -1.34
C GLY A 153 -8.73 25.82 -1.84
N PHE A 154 -8.75 24.68 -2.53
CA PHE A 154 -9.99 24.03 -2.92
C PHE A 154 -10.64 23.26 -1.77
N LYS A 155 -11.97 23.10 -1.84
CA LYS A 155 -12.65 22.13 -1.00
C LYS A 155 -12.31 20.72 -1.48
N LEU A 156 -11.76 19.90 -0.58
CA LEU A 156 -11.33 18.53 -0.87
C LEU A 156 -12.22 17.52 -0.13
N SER A 157 -12.76 16.56 -0.88
CA SER A 157 -13.29 15.31 -0.35
C SER A 157 -12.20 14.25 -0.48
N ILE A 158 -11.96 13.46 0.56
CA ILE A 158 -10.81 12.54 0.57
C ILE A 158 -11.31 11.10 0.44
N LEU A 159 -10.85 10.42 -0.61
CA LEU A 159 -11.04 8.98 -0.78
C LEU A 159 -10.05 8.24 0.13
N LYS A 160 -10.48 7.94 1.36
CA LYS A 160 -9.70 7.18 2.33
C LYS A 160 -9.88 5.70 2.04
N LEU A 161 -8.78 5.04 1.72
CA LEU A 161 -8.76 3.59 1.53
C LEU A 161 -8.15 2.95 2.77
N GLU A 162 -8.94 2.13 3.45
CA GLU A 162 -8.50 1.33 4.58
C GLU A 162 -8.42 -0.14 4.20
N ILE A 163 -7.44 -0.85 4.77
CA ILE A 163 -7.30 -2.29 4.57
C ILE A 163 -7.77 -2.98 5.85
N LYS A 164 -8.86 -3.76 5.74
CA LYS A 164 -9.30 -4.66 6.81
C LYS A 164 -8.70 -6.04 6.55
N ILE A 165 -7.85 -6.50 7.45
CA ILE A 165 -7.16 -7.78 7.36
C ILE A 165 -7.91 -8.78 8.23
N ASP A 166 -8.04 -10.02 7.76
CA ASP A 166 -8.62 -11.12 8.54
C ASP A 166 -7.70 -11.47 9.73
N ASP A 167 -8.28 -11.58 10.92
CA ASP A 167 -7.59 -11.90 12.17
C ASP A 167 -6.70 -13.15 12.07
N LYS A 168 -7.05 -14.12 11.22
CA LYS A 168 -6.23 -15.32 11.00
C LYS A 168 -4.83 -14.97 10.49
N ILE A 169 -4.69 -13.91 9.70
CA ILE A 169 -3.40 -13.45 9.16
C ILE A 169 -2.60 -12.77 10.26
N ILE A 170 -3.25 -11.90 11.04
CA ILE A 170 -2.64 -11.22 12.20
C ILE A 170 -2.10 -12.27 13.18
N LYS A 171 -2.90 -13.27 13.55
CA LYS A 171 -2.50 -14.38 14.43
C LYS A 171 -1.28 -15.15 13.92
N LYS A 172 -1.13 -15.34 12.59
CA LYS A 172 0.04 -16.01 12.01
C LYS A 172 1.30 -15.16 12.15
N VAL A 173 1.19 -13.85 11.93
CA VAL A 173 2.30 -12.91 12.11
C VAL A 173 2.70 -12.83 13.58
N ASP A 174 1.72 -12.72 14.50
CA ASP A 174 1.97 -12.69 15.94
C ASP A 174 2.67 -13.95 16.42
N ARG A 175 2.26 -15.12 15.92
CA ARG A 175 2.92 -16.40 16.24
C ARG A 175 4.38 -16.40 15.80
N TYR A 176 4.66 -15.98 14.57
CA TYR A 176 6.03 -15.91 14.06
C TYR A 176 6.91 -14.98 14.91
N ILE A 177 6.37 -13.83 15.33
CA ILE A 177 7.07 -12.89 16.21
C ILE A 177 7.37 -13.54 17.57
N LYS A 178 6.38 -14.20 18.19
CA LYS A 178 6.56 -14.88 19.48
C LYS A 178 7.63 -15.97 19.41
N GLU A 179 7.55 -16.86 18.43
CA GLU A 179 8.53 -17.94 18.22
C GLU A 179 9.95 -17.40 18.00
N PHE A 180 10.09 -16.23 17.37
CA PHE A 180 11.40 -15.59 17.20
C PHE A 180 12.00 -15.13 18.53
N TYR A 181 11.19 -14.53 19.41
CA TYR A 181 11.65 -14.06 20.71
C TYR A 181 11.88 -15.20 21.71
N GLU A 182 11.03 -16.21 21.73
CA GLU A 182 11.20 -17.40 22.57
C GLU A 182 12.54 -18.11 22.28
N LYS A 183 12.87 -18.30 20.99
CA LYS A 183 14.17 -18.86 20.59
C LYS A 183 15.35 -17.99 21.01
N LYS A 184 15.20 -16.67 20.93
CA LYS A 184 16.25 -15.73 21.33
C LYS A 184 16.51 -15.78 22.84
N ASP A 185 15.48 -16.00 23.65
CA ASP A 185 15.61 -16.11 25.10
C ASP A 185 16.15 -17.47 25.54
N SER A 186 15.83 -18.56 24.84
CA SER A 186 16.43 -19.88 25.09
C SER A 186 17.91 -19.96 24.70
N ASP A 187 18.36 -19.15 23.73
CA ASP A 187 19.74 -19.12 23.24
C ASP A 187 20.65 -18.15 24.02
N ARG A 188 20.15 -17.50 25.09
CA ARG A 188 21.01 -16.67 25.95
C ARG A 188 21.88 -17.57 26.83
N PRO A 189 23.22 -17.50 26.75
CA PRO A 189 24.06 -18.20 27.72
C PRO A 189 23.73 -17.65 29.12
N TYR A 190 23.56 -18.57 30.09
CA TYR A 190 23.50 -18.21 31.50
C TYR A 190 24.78 -17.44 31.84
N THR A 191 24.68 -16.13 32.01
CA THR A 191 25.74 -15.33 32.62
C THR A 191 25.55 -15.49 34.12
N SER A 192 26.35 -16.40 34.69
CA SER A 192 26.56 -16.53 36.14
C SER A 192 27.58 -15.50 36.60
#